data_AF-A0A0G4NV13-F1
#
_entry.id   AF-A0A0G4NV13-F1
#
_cell.length_a   1.000
_cell.length_b   1.000
_cell.length_c   1.000
_cell.angle_alpha   90.00
_cell.angle_beta   90.00
_cell.angle_gamma   90.00
#
_symmetry.space_group_name_H-M   'P 1'
#
loop_
_entity.id
_entity.type
_entity.pdbx_description
1 polymer ?
#
loop_
_entity_poly.entity_id
_entity_poly.type
_entity_poly.pdbx_seq_one_letter_code
_entity_poly.pdbx_strand_id
1 'polypeptide(L)'
;MAPSNSTLLKSSSSESGTQALTTFSPSDSDSTFSPPSTGTSLTFEPLSKSFPVISCKSESDILDFVVRTLEDHDSKVNKVSRYYFTDIPTAWGPSIFACLDDEEFLPRKYRKAWNSRDQVLCLKMPTLIHNSIQRWFAKCISGWERSGLITPNEKDMIDGEVGTTLTLPASPFTKTLKEPDILIDPDDQHLPSVVFESGWSEPLNALEADCELLLRGSGGLIQIAIIINWTLNQTHQTVSGEASVWQLNDSDQPIRRQTETLNHTWRTLEKIISSDTKSKRSLIPRH
;
A
#
# COMPACT_ATOMS: atom_id res chain seq x y z
N MET A 1 15.51 21.98 -78.03
CA MET A 1 15.95 22.05 -76.62
C MET A 1 15.37 20.86 -75.88
N ALA A 2 16.20 19.86 -75.66
CA ALA A 2 16.09 18.76 -74.70
C ALA A 2 17.47 18.69 -73.98
N PRO A 3 17.76 17.87 -72.95
CA PRO A 3 16.95 16.81 -72.34
C PRO A 3 17.09 16.68 -70.78
N SER A 4 16.42 15.65 -70.22
CA SER A 4 16.84 14.68 -69.17
C SER A 4 17.77 15.05 -68.00
N ASN A 5 17.39 14.60 -66.78
CA ASN A 5 18.16 13.72 -65.87
C ASN A 5 17.28 13.45 -64.62
N SER A 6 16.81 12.25 -64.26
CA SER A 6 17.48 10.97 -64.01
C SER A 6 18.64 11.09 -63.03
N THR A 7 18.36 10.88 -61.74
CA THR A 7 19.38 10.43 -60.77
C THR A 7 18.82 9.28 -59.94
N LEU A 8 19.16 8.07 -60.38
CA LEU A 8 19.25 6.86 -59.58
C LEU A 8 20.39 7.04 -58.56
N LEU A 9 20.14 6.76 -57.28
CA LEU A 9 21.18 6.35 -56.35
C LEU A 9 20.91 4.92 -55.89
N LYS A 10 21.83 4.04 -56.27
CA LYS A 10 21.95 2.65 -55.82
C LYS A 10 22.70 2.59 -54.49
N SER A 11 22.37 1.53 -53.75
CA SER A 11 23.19 0.73 -52.83
C SER A 11 23.74 1.40 -51.56
N SER A 12 23.32 0.87 -50.41
CA SER A 12 24.14 -0.12 -49.69
C SER A 12 23.32 -0.84 -48.63
N SER A 13 23.30 -2.16 -48.75
CA SER A 13 22.96 -3.13 -47.71
C SER A 13 23.86 -2.95 -46.48
N SER A 14 23.26 -2.94 -45.29
CA SER A 14 23.95 -3.36 -44.06
C SER A 14 23.01 -4.24 -43.26
N GLU A 15 23.38 -5.52 -43.21
CA GLU A 15 22.89 -6.51 -42.26
C GLU A 15 23.17 -6.06 -40.83
N SER A 16 22.16 -6.17 -39.97
CA SER A 16 22.33 -6.42 -38.53
C SER A 16 20.94 -6.87 -38.06
N GLY A 17 20.74 -8.15 -37.79
CA GLY A 17 21.18 -8.72 -36.54
C GLY A 17 19.92 -9.17 -35.81
N THR A 18 19.48 -10.37 -36.14
CA THR A 18 18.40 -11.13 -35.50
C THR A 18 18.53 -11.07 -33.98
N GLN A 19 17.52 -10.58 -33.27
CA GLN A 19 17.25 -11.03 -31.91
C GLN A 19 15.81 -11.49 -31.83
N ALA A 20 15.69 -12.81 -31.67
CA ALA A 20 14.46 -13.54 -31.56
C ALA A 20 13.70 -13.11 -30.30
N LEU A 21 12.39 -12.88 -30.46
CA LEU A 21 11.44 -12.95 -29.36
C LEU A 21 11.56 -14.33 -28.71
N THR A 22 12.00 -14.37 -27.46
CA THR A 22 11.91 -15.57 -26.61
C THR A 22 10.47 -15.75 -26.15
N THR A 23 9.77 -16.64 -26.85
CA THR A 23 8.54 -17.28 -26.41
C THR A 23 8.84 -18.12 -25.16
N PHE A 24 8.27 -17.77 -24.01
CA PHE A 24 8.35 -18.60 -22.81
C PHE A 24 7.13 -19.53 -22.72
N SER A 25 7.39 -20.83 -22.68
CA SER A 25 6.42 -21.88 -22.38
C SER A 25 6.35 -22.14 -20.87
N PRO A 26 5.19 -22.53 -20.32
CA PRO A 26 5.02 -22.79 -18.89
C PRO A 26 5.64 -24.14 -18.53
N SER A 27 6.50 -24.16 -17.51
CA SER A 27 7.01 -25.40 -16.92
C SER A 27 6.22 -25.72 -15.65
N ASP A 28 5.41 -26.78 -15.73
CA ASP A 28 4.86 -27.49 -14.59
C ASP A 28 6.00 -28.11 -13.76
N SER A 29 5.99 -27.87 -12.45
CA SER A 29 6.67 -28.76 -11.52
C SER A 29 5.90 -28.81 -10.20
N ASP A 30 5.20 -29.93 -10.04
CA ASP A 30 4.73 -30.49 -8.78
C ASP A 30 5.88 -30.53 -7.77
N SER A 31 5.72 -29.89 -6.61
CA SER A 31 6.63 -30.08 -5.47
C SER A 31 5.83 -30.25 -4.19
N THR A 32 5.56 -31.51 -3.88
CA THR A 32 5.04 -32.02 -2.61
C THR A 32 6.03 -31.67 -1.48
N PHE A 33 5.61 -30.88 -0.50
CA PHE A 33 6.43 -30.53 0.66
C PHE A 33 5.89 -31.24 1.93
N SER A 34 6.73 -32.07 2.54
CA SER A 34 6.49 -32.63 3.89
C SER A 34 7.12 -31.72 4.95
N PRO A 35 6.44 -31.44 6.08
CA PRO A 35 6.94 -30.49 7.07
C PRO A 35 7.94 -31.15 8.05
N PRO A 36 9.02 -30.46 8.45
CA PRO A 36 9.79 -30.85 9.61
C PRO A 36 9.15 -30.31 10.90
N SER A 37 9.29 -31.12 11.95
CA SER A 37 8.66 -31.05 13.26
C SER A 37 9.13 -29.89 14.15
N THR A 38 8.15 -29.26 14.79
CA THR A 38 8.10 -28.78 16.18
C THR A 38 9.33 -28.04 16.73
N GLY A 39 9.43 -26.75 16.41
CA GLY A 39 10.15 -25.74 17.21
C GLY A 39 9.14 -24.78 17.83
N THR A 40 9.33 -24.45 19.10
CA THR A 40 8.49 -23.60 19.97
C THR A 40 7.81 -22.43 19.25
N SER A 41 6.48 -22.52 19.13
CA SER A 41 5.59 -21.49 18.61
C SER A 41 5.51 -20.32 19.61
N LEU A 42 6.17 -19.21 19.29
CA LEU A 42 5.79 -17.91 19.84
C LEU A 42 4.54 -17.48 19.10
N THR A 43 3.38 -17.72 19.70
CA THR A 43 2.08 -17.26 19.18
C THR A 43 2.11 -15.74 19.13
N PHE A 44 2.14 -15.17 17.93
CA PHE A 44 1.99 -13.74 17.74
C PHE A 44 0.56 -13.35 18.11
N GLU A 45 0.41 -12.46 19.08
CA GLU A 45 -0.81 -11.69 19.27
C GLU A 45 -1.16 -11.03 17.93
N PRO A 46 -2.44 -10.99 17.53
CA PRO A 46 -2.82 -10.49 16.23
C PRO A 46 -2.34 -9.04 16.06
N LEU A 47 -1.69 -8.75 14.92
CA LEU A 47 -1.26 -7.41 14.50
C LEU A 47 -2.43 -6.43 14.32
N SER A 48 -3.66 -6.91 14.51
CA SER A 48 -4.88 -6.13 14.51
C SER A 48 -5.76 -6.47 15.71
N LYS A 49 -6.61 -5.51 16.11
CA LYS A 49 -7.65 -5.72 17.13
C LYS A 49 -8.98 -5.15 16.65
N SER A 50 -10.07 -5.80 17.02
CA SER A 50 -11.43 -5.40 16.65
C SER A 50 -12.26 -5.11 17.89
N PHE A 51 -13.05 -4.03 17.84
CA PHE A 51 -13.84 -3.52 18.94
C PHE A 51 -15.25 -3.18 18.44
N PRO A 52 -16.29 -3.96 18.81
CA PRO A 52 -17.66 -3.60 18.48
C PRO A 52 -18.12 -2.42 19.34
N VAL A 53 -18.77 -1.42 18.73
CA VAL A 53 -19.26 -0.22 19.44
C VAL A 53 -20.74 -0.28 19.80
N ILE A 54 -21.32 -1.49 19.82
CA ILE A 54 -22.77 -1.75 20.01
C ILE A 54 -23.30 -1.17 21.35
N SER A 55 -22.44 -1.00 22.34
CA SER A 55 -22.80 -0.43 23.65
C SER A 55 -22.91 1.10 23.67
N CYS A 56 -22.33 1.79 22.68
CA CYS A 56 -22.35 3.24 22.56
C CYS A 56 -23.72 3.70 22.07
N LYS A 57 -24.28 4.76 22.68
CA LYS A 57 -25.65 5.21 22.42
C LYS A 57 -25.71 6.51 21.60
N SER A 58 -24.57 7.16 21.43
CA SER A 58 -24.45 8.41 20.70
C SER A 58 -23.16 8.43 19.87
N GLU A 59 -23.08 9.35 18.92
CA GLU A 59 -21.86 9.60 18.15
C GLU A 59 -20.68 9.99 19.06
N SER A 60 -20.93 10.85 20.06
CA SER A 60 -19.93 11.24 21.05
C SER A 60 -19.46 10.06 21.89
N ASP A 61 -20.36 9.13 22.26
CA ASP A 61 -20.00 7.93 23.02
C ASP A 61 -19.03 7.04 22.21
N ILE A 62 -19.22 6.96 20.89
CA ILE A 62 -18.32 6.19 20.01
C ILE A 62 -16.97 6.88 19.91
N LEU A 63 -16.95 8.20 19.67
CA LEU A 63 -15.71 8.96 19.58
C LEU A 63 -14.88 8.81 20.86
N ASP A 64 -15.51 9.00 22.02
CA ASP A 64 -14.91 8.78 23.33
C ASP A 64 -14.35 7.37 23.50
N PHE A 65 -15.09 6.36 23.06
CA PHE A 65 -14.67 4.97 23.14
C PHE A 65 -13.45 4.69 22.25
N VAL A 66 -13.45 5.21 21.02
CA VAL A 66 -12.32 5.11 20.08
C VAL A 66 -11.07 5.71 20.70
N VAL A 67 -11.15 6.97 21.16
CA VAL A 67 -10.00 7.69 21.76
C VAL A 67 -9.45 6.93 22.97
N ARG A 68 -10.31 6.57 23.93
CA ARG A 68 -9.87 5.84 25.14
C ARG A 68 -9.25 4.49 24.82
N THR A 69 -9.78 3.78 23.82
CA THR A 69 -9.22 2.49 23.37
C THR A 69 -7.82 2.68 22.81
N LEU A 70 -7.61 3.71 21.99
CA LEU A 70 -6.30 4.01 21.43
C LEU A 70 -5.29 4.41 22.51
N GLU A 71 -5.68 5.25 23.46
CA GLU A 71 -4.82 5.66 24.59
C GLU A 71 -4.37 4.48 25.45
N ASP A 72 -5.30 3.60 25.83
CA ASP A 72 -4.98 2.40 26.63
C ASP A 72 -4.03 1.47 25.88
N HIS A 73 -4.22 1.30 24.57
CA HIS A 73 -3.38 0.41 23.77
C HIS A 73 -2.02 1.01 23.37
N ASP A 74 -1.92 2.31 23.12
CA ASP A 74 -0.64 2.95 22.82
C ASP A 74 0.30 2.99 24.04
N SER A 75 -0.25 2.93 25.25
CA SER A 75 0.53 2.84 26.50
C SER A 75 1.22 1.48 26.70
N LYS A 76 0.82 0.44 25.94
CA LYS A 76 1.33 -0.93 26.08
C LYS A 76 2.54 -1.19 25.17
N VAL A 77 3.47 -2.04 25.63
CA VAL A 77 4.72 -2.37 24.92
C VAL A 77 4.47 -3.08 23.57
N ASN A 78 3.34 -3.80 23.45
CA ASN A 78 2.95 -4.52 22.24
C ASN A 78 2.03 -3.64 21.38
N LYS A 79 2.64 -2.84 20.50
CA LYS A 79 1.90 -1.94 19.60
C LYS A 79 1.17 -2.74 18.53
N VAL A 80 -0.15 -2.60 18.50
CA VAL A 80 -1.02 -3.11 17.44
C VAL A 80 -0.86 -2.21 16.22
N SER A 81 -0.86 -2.81 15.02
CA SER A 81 -0.69 -2.05 13.77
C SER A 81 -2.01 -1.53 13.21
N ARG A 82 -3.14 -2.23 13.46
CA ARG A 82 -4.48 -1.83 13.00
C ARG A 82 -5.54 -2.02 14.08
N TYR A 83 -6.41 -1.02 14.24
CA TYR A 83 -7.59 -1.08 15.09
C TYR A 83 -8.83 -1.03 14.19
N TYR A 84 -9.77 -1.95 14.41
CA TYR A 84 -11.06 -1.98 13.73
C TYR A 84 -12.15 -1.69 14.74
N PHE A 85 -12.97 -0.68 14.47
CA PHE A 85 -14.16 -0.37 15.24
C PHE A 85 -15.37 -0.73 14.38
N THR A 86 -16.12 -1.75 14.81
CA THR A 86 -17.20 -2.35 14.02
C THR A 86 -18.56 -1.90 14.54
N ASP A 87 -19.59 -2.07 13.71
CA ASP A 87 -20.98 -1.78 14.06
C ASP A 87 -21.24 -0.29 14.32
N ILE A 88 -20.47 0.58 13.65
CA ILE A 88 -20.69 2.03 13.70
C ILE A 88 -21.88 2.36 12.79
N PRO A 89 -22.94 3.02 13.29
CA PRO A 89 -24.05 3.44 12.44
C PRO A 89 -23.58 4.26 11.24
N THR A 90 -24.06 3.91 10.04
CA THR A 90 -23.59 4.52 8.78
C THR A 90 -23.71 6.05 8.76
N ALA A 91 -24.70 6.60 9.46
CA ALA A 91 -24.91 8.04 9.57
C ALA A 91 -23.81 8.78 10.36
N TRP A 92 -23.10 8.08 11.26
CA TRP A 92 -22.11 8.66 12.16
C TRP A 92 -20.67 8.45 11.69
N GLY A 93 -20.41 7.41 10.90
CA GLY A 93 -19.06 7.05 10.44
C GLY A 93 -18.26 8.21 9.82
N PRO A 94 -18.80 8.97 8.85
CA PRO A 94 -18.09 10.10 8.26
C PRO A 94 -17.77 11.23 9.25
N SER A 95 -18.67 11.50 10.18
CA SER A 95 -18.49 12.55 11.18
C SER A 95 -17.42 12.15 12.20
N ILE A 96 -17.48 10.92 12.72
CA ILE A 96 -16.43 10.35 13.58
C ILE A 96 -15.09 10.36 12.86
N PHE A 97 -15.04 9.93 11.60
CA PHE A 97 -13.82 9.95 10.79
C PHE A 97 -13.18 11.34 10.73
N ALA A 98 -13.97 12.39 10.53
CA ALA A 98 -13.51 13.77 10.46
C ALA A 98 -13.06 14.31 11.84
N CYS A 99 -13.77 13.99 12.92
CA CYS A 99 -13.38 14.41 14.27
C CYS A 99 -12.00 13.88 14.69
N LEU A 100 -11.57 12.74 14.13
CA LEU A 100 -10.25 12.16 14.42
C LEU A 100 -9.07 12.90 13.76
N ASP A 101 -9.32 13.92 12.93
CA ASP A 101 -8.26 14.82 12.43
C ASP A 101 -7.88 15.92 13.43
N ASP A 102 -8.72 16.15 14.42
CA ASP A 102 -8.47 17.15 15.44
C ASP A 102 -7.45 16.63 16.46
N GLU A 103 -6.31 17.33 16.54
CA GLU A 103 -5.17 16.98 17.38
C GLU A 103 -5.50 17.06 18.87
N GLU A 104 -6.60 17.73 19.26
CA GLU A 104 -7.12 17.68 20.64
C GLU A 104 -7.64 16.28 21.00
N PHE A 105 -8.21 15.55 20.04
CA PHE A 105 -8.72 14.19 20.27
C PHE A 105 -7.67 13.12 20.02
N LEU A 106 -6.83 13.29 18.98
CA LEU A 106 -5.77 12.34 18.65
C LEU A 106 -4.45 13.05 18.36
N PRO A 107 -3.52 13.13 19.33
CA PRO A 107 -2.22 13.75 19.13
C PRO A 107 -1.32 12.96 18.16
N ARG A 108 -1.71 11.74 17.78
CA ARG A 108 -0.96 10.86 16.89
C ARG A 108 -1.77 10.60 15.63
N LYS A 109 -1.16 10.82 14.46
CA LYS A 109 -1.82 10.63 13.18
C LYS A 109 -1.87 9.15 12.80
N TYR A 110 -3.07 8.58 12.87
CA TYR A 110 -3.42 7.29 12.29
C TYR A 110 -3.73 7.49 10.81
N ARG A 111 -3.46 6.48 9.98
CA ARG A 111 -4.12 6.38 8.67
C ARG A 111 -5.51 5.82 8.86
N LYS A 112 -6.51 6.43 8.22
CA LYS A 112 -7.92 6.16 8.50
C LYS A 112 -8.62 5.57 7.27
N ALA A 113 -9.57 4.68 7.54
CA ALA A 113 -10.53 4.22 6.55
C ALA A 113 -11.90 4.04 7.21
N TRP A 114 -12.94 4.62 6.63
CA TRP A 114 -14.33 4.36 6.99
C TRP A 114 -15.01 3.58 5.86
N ASN A 115 -15.37 2.33 6.12
CA ASN A 115 -16.10 1.49 5.19
C ASN A 115 -17.60 1.56 5.50
N SER A 116 -18.34 2.25 4.62
CA SER A 116 -19.79 2.47 4.74
C SER A 116 -20.63 1.20 4.57
N ARG A 117 -20.16 0.25 3.76
CA ARG A 117 -20.82 -1.03 3.47
C ARG A 117 -20.78 -1.94 4.69
N ASP A 118 -19.58 -2.07 5.25
CA ASP A 118 -19.31 -3.03 6.32
C ASP A 118 -19.45 -2.39 7.71
N GLN A 119 -19.69 -1.07 7.77
CA GLN A 119 -19.84 -0.30 9.02
C GLN A 119 -18.61 -0.38 9.93
N VAL A 120 -17.42 -0.27 9.32
CA VAL A 120 -16.12 -0.41 10.00
C VAL A 120 -15.28 0.83 9.83
N LEU A 121 -14.82 1.40 10.95
CA LEU A 121 -13.73 2.36 10.99
C LEU A 121 -12.41 1.62 11.28
N CYS A 122 -11.45 1.72 10.38
CA CYS A 122 -10.10 1.20 10.54
C CYS A 122 -9.12 2.35 10.81
N LEU A 123 -8.32 2.21 11.86
CA LEU A 123 -7.22 3.10 12.20
C LEU A 123 -5.91 2.31 12.17
N LYS A 124 -5.05 2.63 11.20
CA LYS A 124 -3.74 2.00 10.98
C LYS A 124 -2.66 2.91 11.51
N MET A 125 -1.75 2.35 12.31
CA MET A 125 -0.56 3.08 12.75
C MET A 125 0.57 2.94 11.74
N PRO A 126 0.98 4.04 11.06
CA PRO A 126 2.10 3.97 10.15
C PRO A 126 3.38 3.60 10.92
N THR A 127 3.99 2.49 10.53
CA THR A 127 5.32 2.10 11.01
C THR A 127 6.38 2.61 10.02
N LEU A 128 7.65 2.58 10.43
CA LEU A 128 8.76 2.89 9.51
C LEU A 128 8.73 2.00 8.26
N ILE A 129 8.27 0.76 8.39
CA ILE A 129 8.18 -0.17 7.26
C ILE A 129 6.99 0.18 6.38
N HIS A 130 5.82 0.49 6.94
CA HIS A 130 4.69 0.98 6.13
C HIS A 130 5.05 2.26 5.36
N ASN A 131 5.78 3.20 5.97
CA ASN A 131 6.20 4.43 5.28
C ASN A 131 7.42 4.25 4.36
N SER A 132 8.07 3.09 4.38
CA SER A 132 9.23 2.84 3.51
C SER A 132 8.86 2.86 2.02
N ILE A 133 7.60 2.55 1.70
CA ILE A 133 7.06 2.58 0.33
C ILE A 133 7.15 3.96 -0.31
N GLN A 134 6.90 5.03 0.45
CA GLN A 134 7.01 6.41 -0.05
C GLN A 134 8.44 6.74 -0.47
N ARG A 135 9.41 6.35 0.36
CA ARG A 135 10.83 6.56 0.05
C ARG A 135 11.32 5.69 -1.10
N TRP A 136 10.79 4.47 -1.21
CA TRP A 136 11.08 3.59 -2.34
C TRP A 136 10.52 4.19 -3.64
N PHE A 137 9.26 4.61 -3.64
CA PHE A 137 8.59 5.23 -4.78
C PHE A 137 9.34 6.48 -5.29
N ALA A 138 9.69 7.41 -4.39
CA ALA A 138 10.46 8.61 -4.77
C ALA A 138 11.82 8.27 -5.41
N LYS A 139 12.48 7.19 -4.96
CA LYS A 139 13.72 6.70 -5.56
C LYS A 139 13.50 6.08 -6.93
N CYS A 140 12.40 5.35 -7.13
CA CYS A 140 12.02 4.76 -8.41
C CYS A 140 11.80 5.86 -9.46
N ILE A 141 11.00 6.88 -9.15
CA ILE A 141 10.77 8.04 -10.03
C ILE A 141 12.10 8.69 -10.42
N SER A 142 12.95 8.99 -9.43
CA SER A 142 14.26 9.61 -9.68
C SER A 142 15.19 8.73 -10.52
N GLY A 143 15.05 7.40 -10.43
CA GLY A 143 15.77 6.43 -11.23
C GLY A 143 15.28 6.40 -12.68
N TRP A 144 13.95 6.37 -12.86
CA TRP A 144 13.29 6.38 -14.16
C TRP A 144 13.60 7.63 -14.96
N GLU A 145 13.58 8.80 -14.32
CA GLU A 145 13.98 10.07 -14.93
C GLU A 145 15.44 10.00 -15.41
N ARG A 146 16.36 9.56 -14.54
CA ARG A 146 17.79 9.48 -14.87
C ARG A 146 18.09 8.49 -15.99
N SER A 147 17.33 7.40 -16.10
CA SER A 147 17.48 6.44 -17.20
C SER A 147 16.78 6.88 -18.49
N GLY A 148 16.05 7.99 -18.48
CA GLY A 148 15.24 8.45 -19.61
C GLY A 148 13.99 7.59 -19.87
N LEU A 149 13.53 6.82 -18.87
CA LEU A 149 12.28 6.06 -18.96
C LEU A 149 11.07 7.00 -18.87
N ILE A 150 11.20 8.07 -18.08
CA ILE A 150 10.26 9.18 -18.02
C ILE A 150 11.03 10.49 -18.24
N THR A 151 10.35 11.49 -18.75
CA THR A 151 10.83 12.86 -18.87
C THR A 151 10.68 13.61 -17.55
N PRO A 152 11.37 14.76 -17.36
CA PRO A 152 11.15 15.63 -16.21
C PRO A 152 9.70 16.09 -16.07
N ASN A 153 9.02 16.39 -17.18
CA ASN A 153 7.62 16.78 -17.15
C ASN A 153 6.72 15.62 -16.66
N GLU A 154 6.95 14.40 -17.16
CA GLU A 154 6.20 13.22 -16.69
C GLU A 154 6.47 12.92 -15.22
N LYS A 155 7.68 13.18 -14.73
CA LYS A 155 7.99 13.09 -13.30
C LYS A 155 7.13 14.04 -12.47
N ASP A 156 7.01 15.30 -12.88
CA ASP A 156 6.19 16.30 -12.18
C ASP A 156 4.69 15.92 -12.16
N MET A 157 4.25 15.05 -13.08
CA MET A 157 2.88 14.54 -13.18
C MET A 157 2.61 13.26 -12.38
N ILE A 158 3.65 12.56 -11.90
CA ILE A 158 3.51 11.29 -11.15
C ILE A 158 3.90 11.43 -9.68
N ASP A 159 3.98 12.67 -9.19
CA ASP A 159 4.27 12.92 -7.78
C ASP A 159 3.17 12.32 -6.89
N GLY A 160 3.60 11.53 -5.91
CA GLY A 160 2.71 10.78 -5.05
C GLY A 160 2.20 11.61 -3.88
N GLU A 161 0.89 11.68 -3.72
CA GLU A 161 0.21 12.24 -2.57
C GLU A 161 0.12 11.24 -1.41
N VAL A 162 0.12 11.76 -0.18
CA VAL A 162 0.05 10.97 1.05
C VAL A 162 -0.90 11.63 2.04
N GLY A 163 -1.75 10.85 2.69
CA GLY A 163 -2.75 11.36 3.63
C GLY A 163 -3.97 12.02 2.97
N THR A 164 -4.08 11.93 1.64
CA THR A 164 -5.27 12.38 0.91
C THR A 164 -6.45 11.46 1.24
N THR A 165 -7.54 12.03 1.75
CA THR A 165 -8.78 11.28 1.99
C THR A 165 -9.61 11.23 0.72
N LEU A 166 -9.86 10.02 0.23
CA LEU A 166 -10.76 9.76 -0.90
C LEU A 166 -12.17 9.49 -0.39
N THR A 167 -13.18 10.09 -1.04
CA THR A 167 -14.58 9.72 -0.88
C THR A 167 -15.02 8.88 -2.06
N LEU A 168 -15.40 7.62 -1.83
CA LEU A 168 -15.69 6.67 -2.89
C LEU A 168 -17.13 6.85 -3.43
N PRO A 169 -17.32 7.12 -4.73
CA PRO A 169 -18.65 7.40 -5.27
C PRO A 169 -19.47 6.14 -5.58
N ALA A 170 -18.82 5.01 -5.89
CA ALA A 170 -19.47 3.88 -6.54
C ALA A 170 -19.91 2.76 -5.58
N SER A 171 -21.01 2.11 -5.94
CA SER A 171 -21.54 0.92 -5.26
C SER A 171 -20.55 -0.25 -5.40
N PRO A 172 -20.40 -1.12 -4.37
CA PRO A 172 -21.14 -1.15 -3.11
C PRO A 172 -20.53 -0.27 -2.01
N PHE A 173 -19.53 0.55 -2.32
CA PHE A 173 -18.73 1.31 -1.35
C PHE A 173 -19.06 2.81 -1.32
N THR A 174 -20.23 3.20 -1.81
CA THR A 174 -20.63 4.61 -1.89
C THR A 174 -20.56 5.30 -0.52
N LYS A 175 -19.85 6.44 -0.45
CA LYS A 175 -19.56 7.23 0.78
C LYS A 175 -18.56 6.59 1.75
N THR A 176 -17.86 5.53 1.35
CA THR A 176 -16.65 5.08 2.06
C THR A 176 -15.58 6.18 1.97
N LEU A 177 -14.85 6.38 3.06
CA LEU A 177 -13.71 7.29 3.13
C LEU A 177 -12.44 6.47 3.30
N LYS A 178 -11.37 6.80 2.59
CA LYS A 178 -10.12 6.02 2.67
C LYS A 178 -8.91 6.89 2.37
N GLU A 179 -7.88 6.73 3.19
CA GLU A 179 -6.55 7.29 2.94
C GLU A 179 -5.63 6.17 2.40
N PRO A 180 -5.27 6.17 1.10
CA PRO A 180 -4.27 5.27 0.58
C PRO A 180 -2.88 5.58 1.13
N ASP A 181 -1.96 4.59 1.12
CA ASP A 181 -0.58 4.82 1.58
C ASP A 181 0.18 5.78 0.63
N ILE A 182 -0.10 5.69 -0.68
CA ILE A 182 0.26 6.66 -1.74
C ILE A 182 -0.87 6.73 -2.76
N LEU A 183 -1.24 7.93 -3.19
CA LEU A 183 -2.08 8.19 -4.36
C LEU A 183 -1.25 8.88 -5.43
N ILE A 184 -1.32 8.40 -6.67
CA ILE A 184 -0.84 9.13 -7.85
C ILE A 184 -2.10 9.51 -8.61
N ASP A 185 -2.41 10.80 -8.64
CA ASP A 185 -3.51 11.33 -9.43
C ASP A 185 -2.98 12.32 -10.47
N PRO A 186 -2.82 11.87 -11.72
CA PRO A 186 -2.31 12.72 -12.79
C PRO A 186 -3.45 13.59 -13.31
N ASP A 187 -3.80 14.66 -12.58
CA ASP A 187 -4.81 15.70 -12.87
C ASP A 187 -5.28 15.77 -14.36
N ASP A 188 -6.24 14.92 -14.73
CA ASP A 188 -6.83 14.79 -16.07
C ASP A 188 -5.87 14.45 -17.25
N GLN A 189 -4.62 14.06 -16.99
CA GLN A 189 -3.60 13.81 -18.00
C GLN A 189 -3.51 12.36 -18.47
N HIS A 190 -4.57 11.78 -19.04
CA HIS A 190 -4.58 10.47 -19.76
C HIS A 190 -3.92 9.24 -19.08
N LEU A 191 -3.42 9.39 -17.85
CA LEU A 191 -2.73 8.37 -17.09
C LEU A 191 -3.72 7.80 -16.05
N PRO A 192 -3.65 6.48 -15.79
CA PRO A 192 -4.49 5.90 -14.75
C PRO A 192 -4.12 6.49 -13.39
N SER A 193 -5.11 6.87 -12.58
CA SER A 193 -4.84 7.12 -11.17
C SER A 193 -4.43 5.79 -10.52
N VAL A 194 -3.29 5.80 -9.82
CA VAL A 194 -2.65 4.63 -9.22
C VAL A 194 -2.63 4.80 -7.71
N VAL A 195 -2.99 3.74 -6.99
CA VAL A 195 -2.85 3.71 -5.53
C VAL A 195 -1.85 2.66 -5.09
N PHE A 196 -1.15 2.94 -3.99
CA PHE A 196 -0.31 1.95 -3.31
C PHE A 196 -0.87 1.67 -1.92
N GLU A 197 -0.79 0.40 -1.53
CA GLU A 197 -1.05 -0.06 -0.17
C GLU A 197 0.08 -0.98 0.27
N SER A 198 0.55 -0.79 1.50
CA SER A 198 1.65 -1.57 2.06
C SER A 198 1.26 -2.22 3.39
N GLY A 199 1.45 -3.54 3.47
CA GLY A 199 1.25 -4.32 4.68
C GLY A 199 2.54 -4.77 5.33
N TRP A 200 2.48 -5.08 6.63
CA TRP A 200 3.59 -5.60 7.41
C TRP A 200 3.19 -6.86 8.16
N SER A 201 3.53 -8.03 7.60
CA SER A 201 3.14 -9.36 8.09
C SER A 201 1.63 -9.47 8.29
N GLU A 202 0.88 -8.68 7.52
CA GLU A 202 -0.57 -8.67 7.52
C GLU A 202 -1.06 -9.83 6.65
N PRO A 203 -2.20 -10.45 7.02
CA PRO A 203 -2.89 -11.37 6.14
C PRO A 203 -3.17 -10.73 4.78
N LEU A 204 -2.85 -11.44 3.69
CA LEU A 204 -3.01 -10.92 2.33
C LEU A 204 -4.46 -10.50 2.04
N ASN A 205 -5.45 -11.20 2.60
CA ASN A 205 -6.86 -10.88 2.44
C ASN A 205 -7.24 -9.48 2.95
N ALA A 206 -6.53 -8.93 3.94
CA ALA A 206 -6.77 -7.56 4.41
C ALA A 206 -6.33 -6.53 3.36
N LEU A 207 -5.19 -6.76 2.72
CA LEU A 207 -4.68 -5.90 1.63
C LEU A 207 -5.52 -6.06 0.35
N GLU A 208 -6.02 -7.27 0.08
CA GLU A 208 -6.94 -7.52 -1.02
C GLU A 208 -8.31 -6.83 -0.80
N ALA A 209 -8.78 -6.73 0.44
CA ALA A 209 -9.98 -5.97 0.77
C ALA A 209 -9.77 -4.46 0.56
N ASP A 210 -8.61 -3.91 0.95
CA ASP A 210 -8.22 -2.53 0.64
C ASP A 210 -8.18 -2.30 -0.89
N CYS A 211 -7.66 -3.27 -1.65
CA CYS A 211 -7.61 -3.26 -3.12
C CYS A 211 -9.01 -3.26 -3.75
N GLU A 212 -9.90 -4.15 -3.32
CA GLU A 212 -11.28 -4.22 -3.81
C GLU A 212 -12.02 -2.90 -3.57
N LEU A 213 -11.89 -2.38 -2.35
CA LEU A 213 -12.51 -1.13 -1.93
C LEU A 213 -12.07 0.03 -2.83
N LEU A 214 -10.76 0.19 -3.07
CA LEU A 214 -10.23 1.28 -3.89
C LEU A 214 -10.60 1.13 -5.37
N LEU A 215 -10.42 -0.05 -5.95
CA LEU A 215 -10.68 -0.27 -7.38
C LEU A 215 -12.19 -0.16 -7.69
N ARG A 216 -13.04 -0.89 -6.97
CA ARG A 216 -14.49 -0.90 -7.26
C ARG A 216 -15.18 0.36 -6.75
N GLY A 217 -14.80 0.86 -5.57
CA GLY A 217 -15.45 2.00 -4.95
C GLY A 217 -15.13 3.33 -5.63
N SER A 218 -13.99 3.44 -6.31
CA SER A 218 -13.62 4.66 -7.04
C SER A 218 -14.47 4.94 -8.28
N GLY A 219 -15.24 3.97 -8.77
CA GLY A 219 -16.05 4.14 -9.98
C GLY A 219 -15.22 4.31 -11.26
N GLY A 220 -14.01 3.74 -11.30
CA GLY A 220 -13.12 3.80 -12.46
C GLY A 220 -12.09 4.94 -12.41
N LEU A 221 -12.13 5.80 -11.38
CA LEU A 221 -11.09 6.82 -11.18
C LEU A 221 -9.74 6.14 -10.87
N ILE A 222 -9.73 5.19 -9.93
CA ILE A 222 -8.54 4.36 -9.66
C ILE A 222 -8.57 3.17 -10.60
N GLN A 223 -7.59 3.09 -11.49
CA GLN A 223 -7.50 2.02 -12.48
C GLN A 223 -6.48 0.95 -12.08
N ILE A 224 -5.51 1.30 -11.23
CA ILE A 224 -4.43 0.40 -10.79
C ILE A 224 -4.25 0.51 -9.28
N ALA A 225 -4.21 -0.65 -8.61
CA ALA A 225 -3.78 -0.77 -7.23
C ALA A 225 -2.50 -1.61 -7.15
N ILE A 226 -1.47 -1.09 -6.49
CA ILE A 226 -0.20 -1.78 -6.26
C ILE A 226 -0.13 -2.14 -4.77
N ILE A 227 -0.11 -3.43 -4.49
CA ILE A 227 -0.04 -3.97 -3.13
C ILE A 227 1.38 -4.44 -2.87
N ILE A 228 1.97 -3.98 -1.75
CA ILE A 228 3.27 -4.48 -1.27
C ILE A 228 3.08 -5.12 0.10
N ASN A 229 3.13 -6.45 0.16
CA ASN A 229 3.06 -7.19 1.41
C ASN A 229 4.47 -7.57 1.88
N TRP A 230 4.92 -6.94 2.96
CA TRP A 230 6.20 -7.28 3.58
C TRP A 230 6.03 -8.38 4.62
N THR A 231 6.96 -9.33 4.67
CA THR A 231 6.97 -10.40 5.67
C THR A 231 8.30 -10.41 6.42
N LEU A 232 8.23 -10.47 7.75
CA LEU A 232 9.40 -10.71 8.58
C LEU A 232 9.64 -12.21 8.75
N ASN A 233 10.76 -12.70 8.23
CA ASN A 233 11.27 -14.01 8.61
C ASN A 233 12.01 -13.89 9.95
N GLN A 234 11.36 -14.34 11.03
CA GLN A 234 11.90 -14.23 12.38
C GLN A 234 13.14 -15.11 12.60
N THR A 235 13.16 -16.31 12.01
CA THR A 235 14.25 -17.28 12.16
C THR A 235 15.56 -16.73 11.60
N HIS A 236 15.48 -16.07 10.45
CA HIS A 236 16.65 -15.51 9.77
C HIS A 236 16.84 -14.02 10.00
N GLN A 237 15.92 -13.37 10.73
CA GLN A 237 15.85 -11.91 10.91
C GLN A 237 15.93 -11.14 9.58
N THR A 238 15.31 -11.71 8.53
CA THR A 238 15.27 -11.11 7.20
C THR A 238 13.88 -10.60 6.87
N VAL A 239 13.83 -9.56 6.03
CA VAL A 239 12.57 -9.08 5.45
C VAL A 239 12.54 -9.50 3.99
N SER A 240 11.44 -10.09 3.59
CA SER A 240 11.07 -10.31 2.20
C SER A 240 9.74 -9.63 1.92
N GLY A 241 9.34 -9.55 0.67
CA GLY A 241 8.00 -9.07 0.34
C GLY A 241 7.51 -9.62 -0.97
N GLU A 242 6.26 -9.29 -1.26
CA GLU A 242 5.62 -9.53 -2.54
C GLU A 242 4.99 -8.21 -2.99
N ALA A 243 5.30 -7.79 -4.22
CA ALA A 243 4.62 -6.68 -4.88
C ALA A 243 3.66 -7.24 -5.93
N SER A 244 2.43 -6.76 -5.95
CA SER A 244 1.43 -7.20 -6.93
C SER A 244 0.66 -6.03 -7.52
N VAL A 245 0.33 -6.16 -8.80
CA VAL A 245 -0.45 -5.17 -9.55
C VAL A 245 -1.85 -5.71 -9.76
N TRP A 246 -2.84 -4.90 -9.42
CA TRP A 246 -4.26 -5.25 -9.49
C TRP A 246 -5.03 -4.26 -10.34
N GLN A 247 -6.00 -4.78 -11.08
CA GLN A 247 -6.92 -4.01 -11.93
C GLN A 247 -8.29 -4.68 -11.93
N LEU A 248 -9.33 -3.95 -12.33
CA LEU A 248 -10.62 -4.56 -12.62
C LEU A 248 -10.57 -5.34 -13.95
N ASN A 249 -11.30 -6.45 -14.00
CA ASN A 249 -11.62 -7.13 -15.25
C ASN A 249 -12.95 -6.60 -15.83
N ASP A 250 -13.37 -7.16 -16.97
CA ASP A 250 -14.60 -6.76 -17.67
C ASP A 250 -15.90 -7.04 -16.87
N SER A 251 -15.80 -7.71 -15.71
CA SER A 251 -16.90 -7.98 -14.78
C SER A 251 -16.79 -7.19 -13.47
N ASP A 252 -16.01 -6.10 -13.47
CA ASP A 252 -15.74 -5.22 -12.32
C ASP A 252 -15.20 -5.98 -11.10
N GLN A 253 -14.47 -7.07 -11.33
CA GLN A 253 -13.79 -7.82 -10.28
C GLN A 253 -12.30 -7.51 -10.27
N PRO A 254 -11.70 -7.22 -9.10
CA PRO A 254 -10.26 -7.10 -8.96
C PRO A 254 -9.57 -8.41 -9.35
N ILE A 255 -8.60 -8.32 -10.24
CA ILE A 255 -7.73 -9.43 -10.60
C ILE A 255 -6.27 -9.01 -10.51
N ARG A 256 -5.45 -9.94 -10.01
CA ARG A 256 -4.01 -9.77 -9.94
C ARG A 256 -3.40 -10.00 -11.33
N ARG A 257 -2.81 -8.95 -11.91
CA ARG A 257 -2.20 -8.97 -13.25
C ARG A 257 -0.75 -9.41 -13.22
N GLN A 258 -0.04 -9.01 -12.18
CA GLN A 258 1.39 -9.28 -12.02
C GLN A 258 1.74 -9.45 -10.55
N THR A 259 2.76 -10.24 -10.29
CA THR A 259 3.31 -10.46 -8.95
C THR A 259 4.81 -10.65 -9.05
N GLU A 260 5.55 -9.96 -8.18
CA GLU A 260 7.00 -10.00 -8.10
C GLU A 260 7.44 -10.30 -6.67
N THR A 261 8.36 -11.26 -6.52
CA THR A 261 8.97 -11.54 -5.23
C THR A 261 10.10 -10.56 -4.93
N LEU A 262 9.98 -9.86 -3.82
CA LEU A 262 10.99 -8.96 -3.30
C LEU A 262 11.93 -9.75 -2.37
N ASN A 263 12.98 -10.29 -2.95
CA ASN A 263 13.99 -11.06 -2.24
C ASN A 263 15.03 -10.14 -1.57
N HIS A 264 15.37 -10.44 -0.32
CA HIS A 264 16.53 -9.89 0.39
C HIS A 264 16.67 -8.36 0.34
N THR A 265 15.59 -7.65 0.54
CA THR A 265 15.63 -6.20 0.69
C THR A 265 16.04 -5.81 2.12
N TRP A 266 17.18 -5.13 2.21
CA TRP A 266 17.61 -4.24 3.30
C TRP A 266 18.43 -4.80 4.48
N ARG A 267 19.74 -5.05 4.25
CA ARG A 267 20.78 -5.01 5.32
C ARG A 267 20.91 -3.63 6.01
N THR A 268 20.12 -2.62 5.62
CA THR A 268 20.17 -1.25 6.17
C THR A 268 19.05 -0.97 7.19
N LEU A 269 17.97 -1.77 7.23
CA LEU A 269 16.86 -1.55 8.17
C LEU A 269 17.23 -1.93 9.61
N GLU A 270 18.06 -2.96 9.80
CA GLU A 270 18.65 -3.27 11.12
C GLU A 270 19.44 -2.09 11.69
N LYS A 271 20.17 -1.32 10.87
CA LYS A 271 20.90 -0.13 11.35
C LYS A 271 19.97 0.98 11.79
N ILE A 272 18.79 1.12 11.18
CA ILE A 272 17.80 2.14 11.52
C ILE A 272 17.01 1.72 12.77
N ILE A 273 16.52 0.48 12.83
CA ILE A 273 15.77 -0.07 13.97
C ILE A 273 16.67 -0.22 15.22
N SER A 274 17.94 -0.60 15.05
CA SER A 274 18.91 -0.69 16.17
C SER A 274 19.43 0.66 16.64
N SER A 275 19.36 1.72 15.81
CA SER A 275 19.75 3.08 16.22
C SER A 275 18.72 3.74 17.13
N ASP A 276 17.42 3.46 16.94
CA ASP A 276 16.33 4.04 17.74
C ASP A 276 16.19 3.37 19.12
N THR A 277 16.50 2.07 19.22
CA THR A 277 16.57 1.35 20.50
C THR A 277 17.79 1.76 21.36
N LYS A 278 18.87 2.23 20.73
CA LYS A 278 20.04 2.79 21.45
C LYS A 278 19.84 4.26 21.82
N SER A 279 19.16 5.05 20.99
CA SER A 279 18.91 6.48 21.26
C SER A 279 17.98 6.70 22.47
N LYS A 280 17.00 5.80 22.71
CA LYS A 280 16.13 5.88 23.89
C LYS A 280 16.77 5.44 25.22
N ARG A 281 17.97 4.84 25.21
CA ARG A 281 18.69 4.45 26.44
C ARG A 281 19.66 5.52 26.96
N SER A 282 19.89 6.64 26.25
CA SER A 282 20.85 7.67 26.68
C SER A 282 20.23 8.93 27.31
N LEU A 283 18.93 8.93 27.63
CA LEU A 283 18.24 10.06 28.29
C LEU A 283 17.70 9.69 29.67
N ILE A 284 18.48 8.97 30.47
CA ILE A 284 18.29 8.92 31.92
C ILE A 284 19.51 9.61 32.55
N PRO A 285 19.39 10.83 33.09
CA PRO A 285 20.43 11.41 33.93
C PRO A 285 20.56 10.55 35.19
N ARG A 286 21.77 10.06 35.47
CA ARG A 286 22.07 9.51 36.79
C ARG A 286 22.16 10.68 37.77
N HIS A 287 21.23 10.74 38.71
CA HIS A 287 21.45 11.38 40.01
C HIS A 287 21.78 10.30 41.03
#